data_AF-A0A0M4LVZ6-F1
#
_entry.id   AF-A0A0M4LVZ6-F1
#
_cell.length_a   1.000
_cell.length_b   1.000
_cell.length_c   1.000
_cell.angle_alpha   90.00
_cell.angle_beta   90.00
_cell.angle_gamma   90.00
#
_symmetry.space_group_name_H-M   'P 1'
#
loop_
_entity.id
_entity.type
_entity.pdbx_description
1 polymer ?
#
loop_
_entity_poly.entity_id
_entity_poly.type
_entity_poly.pdbx_seq_one_letter_code
_entity_poly.pdbx_strand_id
1 'polypeptide(L)' 'MGDVLAFFDWEHSANGPTEAINGRLETLRGIALGFRNPDNYITRSLLHAGSFRHTIQTHL' A
#
# COMPACT_ATOMS: atom_id res chain seq x y z
N MET A 1 -0.37 18.60 -24.89
CA MET A 1 -0.56 19.07 -23.50
C MET A 1 -2.04 19.23 -23.10
N GLY A 2 -3.04 19.01 -23.96
CA GLY A 2 -4.46 19.14 -23.58
C GLY A 2 -5.01 17.99 -22.72
N ASP A 3 -4.48 16.78 -22.89
CA ASP A 3 -4.92 15.57 -22.19
C ASP A 3 -4.63 15.61 -20.66
N VAL A 4 -3.43 16.11 -20.30
CA VAL A 4 -3.05 16.28 -18.88
C VAL A 4 -3.84 17.39 -18.18
N LEU A 5 -4.32 18.39 -18.92
CA LEU A 5 -5.11 19.49 -18.38
C LEU A 5 -6.59 19.12 -18.22
N ALA A 6 -7.13 18.25 -19.09
CA ALA A 6 -8.49 17.71 -18.98
C ALA A 6 -8.67 16.84 -17.71
N PHE A 7 -7.60 16.20 -17.23
CA PHE A 7 -7.62 15.40 -15.99
C PHE A 7 -7.91 16.24 -14.73
N PHE A 8 -7.56 17.53 -14.72
CA PHE A 8 -7.78 18.43 -13.57
C PHE A 8 -9.13 19.14 -13.60
N ASP A 9 -9.89 19.04 -14.68
CA ASP A 9 -11.26 19.57 -14.79
C ASP A 9 -12.28 18.69 -14.05
N TRP A 10 -11.89 17.46 -13.67
CA TRP A 10 -12.73 16.52 -12.95
C TRP A 10 -12.68 16.78 -11.44
N GLU A 11 -13.83 17.09 -10.85
CA GLU A 11 -14.02 17.44 -9.42
C GLU A 11 -13.43 16.40 -8.42
N HIS A 12 -13.26 15.15 -8.86
CA HIS A 12 -12.73 14.04 -8.05
C HIS A 12 -11.29 13.65 -8.41
N SER A 13 -10.60 14.45 -9.22
CA SER A 13 -9.21 14.21 -9.60
C SER A 13 -8.27 14.57 -8.45
N ALA A 14 -8.19 13.68 -7.47
CA ALA A 14 -7.28 13.80 -6.34
C ALA A 14 -6.22 12.69 -6.42
N ASN A 15 -4.94 13.09 -6.41
CA ASN A 15 -3.82 12.16 -6.31
C ASN A 15 -3.57 11.70 -4.86
N GLY A 16 -4.17 12.38 -3.88
CA GLY A 16 -4.00 12.10 -2.45
C GLY A 16 -4.20 10.63 -2.04
N PRO A 17 -5.25 9.92 -2.51
CA PRO A 17 -5.41 8.49 -2.23
C PRO A 17 -4.28 7.62 -2.78
N THR A 18 -3.80 7.93 -4.00
CA THR A 18 -2.67 7.25 -4.63
C THR A 18 -1.37 7.52 -3.88
N GLU A 19 -1.16 8.75 -3.41
CA GLU A 19 0.00 9.14 -2.59
C GLU A 19 0.00 8.44 -1.24
N ALA A 20 -1.17 8.32 -0.59
CA ALA A 20 -1.31 7.61 0.68
C ALA A 20 -0.94 6.12 0.54
N ILE A 21 -1.34 5.46 -0.55
CA ILE A 21 -0.97 4.07 -0.83
C ILE A 21 0.52 3.95 -1.17
N ASN A 22 1.06 4.84 -2.01
CA ASN A 22 2.48 4.82 -2.36
C ASN A 22 3.38 5.02 -1.14
N GLY A 23 3.09 6.00 -0.27
CA GLY A 23 3.87 6.23 0.95
C GLY A 23 3.90 5.00 1.88
N ARG A 24 2.79 4.25 1.93
CA ARG A 24 2.73 2.98 2.67
C ARG A 24 3.55 1.88 2.00
N LEU A 25 3.52 1.77 0.67
CA LEU A 25 4.32 0.81 -0.09
C LEU A 25 5.82 1.11 0.01
N GLU A 26 6.21 2.38 0.02
CA GLU A 26 7.60 2.78 0.20
C GLU A 26 8.12 2.47 1.61
N THR A 27 7.32 2.75 2.63
CA THR A 27 7.61 2.34 4.02
C THR A 27 7.77 0.83 4.11
N LEU A 28 6.86 0.08 3.48
CA LEU A 28 6.90 -1.37 3.45
C LEU A 28 8.14 -1.91 2.74
N ARG A 29 8.54 -1.29 1.62
CA ARG A 29 9.76 -1.63 0.89
C ARG A 29 11.00 -1.48 1.77
N GLY A 30 11.05 -0.43 2.59
CA GLY A 30 12.12 -0.20 3.57
C GLY A 30 12.24 -1.31 4.62
N ILE A 31 11.12 -1.91 5.06
CA ILE A 31 11.12 -2.95 6.10
C ILE A 31 11.16 -4.38 5.57
N ALA A 32 10.81 -4.62 4.31
CA ALA A 32 10.64 -5.97 3.76
C ALA A 32 11.97 -6.65 3.34
N LEU A 33 13.09 -5.93 3.26
CA LEU A 33 14.38 -6.43 2.70
C LEU A 33 14.24 -7.02 1.27
N GLY A 34 13.21 -6.57 0.53
CA GLY A 34 12.86 -7.06 -0.81
C GLY A 34 11.88 -8.25 -0.82
N PHE A 35 11.24 -8.46 -1.98
CA PHE A 35 10.29 -9.55 -2.24
C PHE A 35 11.00 -10.89 -2.49
N ARG A 36 11.70 -11.42 -1.49
CA ARG A 36 12.33 -12.75 -1.61
C ARG A 36 11.42 -13.89 -1.18
N ASN A 37 10.51 -13.62 -0.26
CA ASN A 37 9.55 -14.60 0.26
C ASN A 37 8.19 -13.93 0.47
N PRO A 38 7.13 -14.35 -0.24
CA PRO A 38 5.79 -13.75 -0.14
C PRO A 38 5.19 -13.86 1.27
N ASP A 39 5.50 -14.92 2.02
CA ASP A 39 4.93 -15.17 3.34
C ASP A 39 5.43 -14.14 4.39
N ASN A 40 6.74 -13.87 4.37
CA ASN A 40 7.38 -12.85 5.20
C ASN A 40 6.91 -11.44 4.83
N TYR A 41 6.68 -11.19 3.54
CA TYR A 41 6.12 -9.93 3.05
C TYR A 41 4.70 -9.70 3.59
N ILE A 42 3.82 -10.71 3.50
CA ILE A 42 2.45 -10.64 4.00
C ILE A 42 2.44 -10.41 5.52
N THR A 43 3.24 -11.18 6.27
CA THR A 43 3.33 -11.05 7.73
C THR A 43 3.76 -9.64 8.16
N ARG A 44 4.83 -9.07 7.55
CA ARG A 44 5.29 -7.70 7.87
C ARG A 44 4.27 -6.65 7.46
N SER A 45 3.61 -6.84 6.32
CA SER A 45 2.55 -5.94 5.84
C SER A 45 1.38 -5.89 6.80
N LEU A 46 0.91 -7.05 7.26
CA LEU A 46 -0.18 -7.16 8.21
C LEU A 46 0.19 -6.61 9.59
N LEU A 47 1.42 -6.84 10.05
CA LEU A 47 1.92 -6.27 11.30
C LEU A 47 1.97 -4.74 11.25
N HIS A 48 2.56 -4.19 10.19
CA HIS A 48 2.65 -2.73 10.00
C HIS A 48 1.28 -2.09 9.77
N ALA A 49 0.34 -2.83 9.18
CA ALA A 49 -1.06 -2.41 9.02
C ALA A 49 -1.88 -2.39 10.32
N GLY A 50 -1.38 -2.95 11.42
CA GLY A 50 -2.20 -3.25 12.60
C GLY A 50 -3.19 -4.41 12.39
N SER A 51 -3.12 -5.12 11.26
CA SER A 51 -4.01 -6.25 10.89
C SER A 51 -3.53 -7.61 11.43
N PHE A 52 -2.54 -7.60 12.32
CA PHE A 52 -1.97 -8.81 12.92
C PHE A 52 -2.91 -9.55 13.87
N ARG A 53 -3.97 -8.91 14.36
CA ARG A 53 -4.91 -9.51 15.31
C ARG A 53 -5.91 -10.50 14.69
N HIS A 54 -6.16 -10.47 13.38
CA HIS A 54 -7.22 -11.27 12.75
C HIS A 54 -6.70 -12.46 11.91
N THR A 55 -5.44 -12.41 11.45
CA THR A 55 -4.93 -13.42 10.49
C THR A 55 -4.42 -14.71 11.16
N ILE A 56 -3.96 -14.64 12.42
CA ILE A 56 -3.39 -15.82 13.11
C ILE A 56 -4.46 -16.84 13.56
N GLN A 57 -5.74 -16.46 13.61
CA GLN A 57 -6.82 -17.38 14.00
C GLN A 57 -7.36 -18.27 12.88
N THR A 58 -6.92 -18.10 11.62
CA THR A 58 -7.40 -18.95 10.50
C THR A 58 -6.54 -20.20 10.28
N HIS A 59 -5.43 -20.37 11.02
CA HIS A 59 -4.49 -21.50 10.83
C HIS A 59 -4.12 -22.24 12.14
N LEU A 60 -5.03 -22.27 13.11
CA LEU A 60 -5.01 -23.17 14.28
C LEU A 60 -6.36 -23.89 14.36
#